data_AF-A0A0D0E551-F1
#
_entry.id   AF-A0A0D0E551-F1
#
_cell.length_a   1.000
_cell.length_b   1.000
_cell.length_c   1.000
_cell.angle_alpha   90.00
_cell.angle_beta   90.00
_cell.angle_gamma   90.00
#
_symmetry.space_group_name_H-M   'P 1'
#
loop_
_entity.id
_entity.type
_entity.pdbx_description
1 polymer ?
#
loop_
_entity_poly.entity_id
_entity_poly.type
_entity_poly.pdbx_seq_one_letter_code
_entity_poly.pdbx_strand_id
1 'polypeptide(L)'
;RHTLGQPLIPSWFEGIELLTAADLLALLTYHRKCGDAAYALKADTSWIRTHYGDSKACSWISGQSTYDGRGPHSECGCLKTKRAKHKVFSGETLQWWEDFMEKTFQALRDKPCGATIVTSAEETVKYVKGLNCNACSLQVTNGMRDFSALFVRKVEEEVSKV
;
A
#
# COMPACT_ATOMS: atom_id res chain seq x y z
N ARG A 1 -2.59 20.08 8.35
CA ARG A 1 -1.72 18.97 8.85
C ARG A 1 -1.09 18.32 7.61
N HIS A 2 0.11 18.75 7.18
CA HIS A 2 0.73 18.33 5.91
C HIS A 2 2.21 17.89 6.02
N THR A 3 2.80 17.91 7.22
CA THR A 3 4.23 17.63 7.43
C THR A 3 4.63 16.18 7.13
N LEU A 4 3.73 15.22 7.34
CA LEU A 4 4.00 13.80 7.13
C LEU A 4 4.22 13.38 5.66
N GLY A 5 3.86 14.25 4.71
CA GLY A 5 4.09 14.00 3.28
C GLY A 5 5.45 14.46 2.76
N GLN A 6 6.23 15.18 3.59
CA GLN A 6 7.53 15.71 3.20
C GLN A 6 8.67 14.79 3.65
N PRO A 7 9.87 14.91 3.04
CA PRO A 7 11.05 14.18 3.50
C PRO A 7 11.35 14.46 4.96
N LEU A 8 12.01 13.49 5.63
CA LEU A 8 12.41 13.60 7.03
C LEU A 8 13.17 14.91 7.29
N ILE A 9 14.09 15.30 6.40
CA ILE A 9 14.76 16.61 6.50
C ILE A 9 13.97 17.63 5.67
N PRO A 10 13.42 18.68 6.29
CA PRO A 10 12.67 19.70 5.58
C PRO A 10 13.60 20.59 4.73
N SER A 11 13.09 21.06 3.58
CA SER A 11 13.69 22.19 2.86
C SER A 11 13.49 23.49 3.65
N TRP A 12 14.21 24.56 3.28
CA TRP A 12 13.99 25.89 3.88
C TRP A 12 12.52 26.34 3.73
N PHE A 13 11.99 27.00 4.75
CA PHE A 13 10.66 27.61 4.76
C PHE A 13 10.65 28.86 5.66
N GLU A 14 9.74 29.79 5.40
CA GLU A 14 9.71 31.14 6.01
C GLU A 14 9.65 31.12 7.56
N GLY A 15 9.14 30.06 8.17
CA GLY A 15 9.08 29.89 9.62
C GLY A 15 10.27 29.14 10.25
N ILE A 16 11.29 28.74 9.48
CA ILE A 16 12.38 27.92 9.99
C ILE A 16 13.26 28.67 11.01
N GLU A 17 13.37 29.99 10.86
CA GLU A 17 14.11 30.86 11.78
C GLU A 17 13.40 31.01 13.15
N LEU A 18 12.11 30.66 13.22
CA LEU A 18 11.30 30.70 14.44
C LEU A 18 11.30 29.36 15.19
N LEU A 19 11.84 28.30 14.60
CA LEU A 19 11.97 27.00 15.25
C LEU A 19 13.30 26.91 16.00
N THR A 20 13.25 26.49 17.25
CA THR A 20 14.48 26.09 17.95
C THR A 20 14.97 24.75 17.39
N ALA A 21 16.26 24.45 17.61
CA ALA A 21 16.79 23.12 17.32
C ALA A 21 16.03 22.01 18.08
N ALA A 22 15.49 22.32 19.27
CA ALA A 22 14.67 21.40 20.04
C ALA A 22 13.30 21.15 19.38
N ASP A 23 12.64 22.19 18.85
CA ASP A 23 11.37 22.04 18.13
C ASP A 23 11.54 21.21 16.87
N LEU A 24 12.62 21.47 16.12
CA LEU A 24 12.94 20.68 14.94
C LEU A 24 13.19 19.21 15.31
N LEU A 25 13.99 18.93 16.34
CA LEU A 25 14.23 17.57 16.80
C LEU A 25 12.92 16.87 17.24
N ALA A 26 12.01 17.59 17.91
CA ALA A 26 10.71 17.06 18.31
C ALA A 26 9.86 16.69 17.09
N LEU A 27 9.81 17.55 16.06
CA LEU A 27 9.09 17.28 14.82
C LEU A 27 9.67 16.08 14.05
N LEU A 28 11.01 16.00 13.94
CA LEU A 28 11.69 14.87 13.31
C LEU A 28 11.41 13.56 14.05
N THR A 29 11.43 13.60 15.38
CA THR A 29 11.13 12.45 16.23
C THR A 29 9.68 12.01 16.04
N TYR A 30 8.74 12.95 16.01
CA TYR A 30 7.32 12.67 15.75
C TYR A 30 7.14 12.03 14.37
N HIS A 31 7.71 12.62 13.31
CA HIS A 31 7.66 12.08 11.95
C HIS A 31 8.21 10.65 11.89
N ARG A 32 9.35 10.39 12.54
CA ARG A 32 9.93 9.05 12.59
C ARG A 32 9.01 8.05 13.27
N LYS A 33 8.39 8.41 14.39
CA LYS A 33 7.41 7.56 15.07
C LYS A 33 6.20 7.25 14.18
N CYS A 34 5.68 8.24 13.45
CA CYS A 34 4.62 8.02 12.47
C CYS A 34 5.06 7.05 11.36
N GLY A 35 6.29 7.20 10.84
CA GLY A 35 6.89 6.30 9.85
C GLY A 35 6.99 4.87 10.35
N ASP A 36 7.49 4.67 11.57
CA ASP A 36 7.61 3.35 12.17
C ASP A 36 6.23 2.72 12.50
N ALA A 37 5.23 3.53 12.90
CA ALA A 37 3.85 3.07 13.10
C ALA A 37 3.19 2.62 11.79
N ALA A 38 3.31 3.41 10.72
CA ALA A 38 2.81 3.05 9.40
C ALA A 38 3.52 1.79 8.85
N TYR A 39 4.82 1.65 9.08
CA TYR A 39 5.59 0.47 8.66
C TYR A 39 5.20 -0.79 9.42
N ALA A 40 4.86 -0.67 10.71
CA ALA A 40 4.49 -1.81 11.56
C ALA A 40 3.24 -2.54 11.06
N LEU A 41 2.32 -1.85 10.35
CA LEU A 41 1.13 -2.45 9.73
C LEU A 41 1.46 -3.62 8.79
N LYS A 42 2.67 -3.67 8.22
CA LYS A 42 3.08 -4.78 7.35
C LYS A 42 3.06 -6.15 8.05
N ALA A 43 3.17 -6.17 9.38
CA ALA A 43 3.20 -7.39 10.16
C ALA A 43 1.80 -7.99 10.38
N ASP A 44 0.74 -7.21 10.16
CA ASP A 44 -0.63 -7.64 10.33
C ASP A 44 -1.50 -7.27 9.12
N THR A 45 -1.91 -8.29 8.35
CA THR A 45 -2.81 -8.16 7.21
C THR A 45 -4.28 -8.39 7.57
N SER A 46 -4.60 -8.57 8.86
CA SER A 46 -5.96 -8.84 9.32
C SER A 46 -6.97 -7.77 8.90
N TRP A 47 -6.57 -6.49 8.87
CA TRP A 47 -7.41 -5.38 8.41
C TRP A 47 -7.86 -5.52 6.95
N ILE A 48 -7.01 -6.10 6.09
CA ILE A 48 -7.34 -6.39 4.69
C ILE A 48 -8.41 -7.49 4.65
N ARG A 49 -8.20 -8.56 5.43
CA ARG A 49 -9.12 -9.69 5.52
C ARG A 49 -10.49 -9.27 6.05
N THR A 50 -10.51 -8.48 7.11
CA THR A 50 -11.73 -7.93 7.72
C THR A 50 -12.50 -7.06 6.75
N HIS A 51 -11.81 -6.25 5.94
CA HIS A 51 -12.46 -5.42 4.94
C HIS A 51 -13.12 -6.24 3.81
N TYR A 52 -12.41 -7.23 3.27
CA TYR A 52 -12.92 -8.01 2.14
C TYR A 52 -13.90 -9.11 2.56
N GLY A 53 -13.79 -9.64 3.78
CA GLY A 53 -14.64 -10.69 4.34
C GLY A 53 -14.44 -12.07 3.70
N ASP A 54 -14.22 -12.14 2.39
CA ASP A 54 -14.08 -13.37 1.60
C ASP A 54 -12.99 -13.24 0.52
N SER A 55 -12.29 -14.33 0.21
CA SER A 55 -11.21 -14.33 -0.79
C SER A 55 -11.68 -13.99 -2.20
N LYS A 56 -12.95 -14.24 -2.55
CA LYS A 56 -13.53 -13.91 -3.86
C LYS A 56 -13.60 -12.40 -4.07
N ALA A 57 -13.85 -11.63 -3.00
CA ALA A 57 -13.91 -10.18 -3.05
C ALA A 57 -12.55 -9.53 -3.36
N CYS A 58 -11.45 -10.25 -3.12
CA CYS A 58 -10.09 -9.82 -3.45
C CYS A 58 -9.36 -10.81 -4.39
N SER A 59 -10.11 -11.56 -5.20
CA SER A 59 -9.56 -12.57 -6.13
C SER A 59 -8.50 -11.99 -7.09
N TRP A 60 -8.62 -10.72 -7.44
CA TRP A 60 -7.68 -9.95 -8.27
C TRP A 60 -6.25 -9.86 -7.70
N ILE A 61 -6.06 -10.04 -6.38
CA ILE A 61 -4.75 -10.10 -5.71
C ILE A 61 -4.05 -11.44 -5.95
N SER A 62 -4.84 -12.51 -6.10
CA SER A 62 -4.36 -13.89 -6.31
C SER A 62 -4.33 -14.33 -7.78
N GLY A 63 -4.83 -13.48 -8.68
CA GLY A 63 -4.89 -13.77 -10.12
C GLY A 63 -5.99 -14.75 -10.51
N GLN A 64 -6.97 -14.99 -9.64
CA GLN A 64 -8.15 -15.78 -9.97
C GLN A 64 -9.13 -14.90 -10.76
N SER A 65 -9.43 -15.29 -12.00
CA SER A 65 -10.49 -14.67 -12.79
C SER A 65 -11.85 -15.18 -12.32
N THR A 66 -12.79 -14.29 -12.07
CA THR A 66 -14.20 -14.63 -11.78
C THR A 66 -15.07 -14.66 -13.03
N TYR A 67 -14.59 -14.14 -14.17
CA TYR A 67 -15.38 -13.91 -15.36
C TYR A 67 -14.54 -13.98 -16.64
N ASP A 68 -14.30 -15.19 -17.10
CA ASP A 68 -14.14 -15.44 -18.51
C ASP A 68 -14.92 -16.72 -18.78
N GLY A 69 -15.83 -16.69 -19.76
CA GLY A 69 -16.72 -17.80 -20.12
C GLY A 69 -16.02 -19.08 -20.61
N ARG A 70 -14.75 -19.28 -20.24
CA ARG A 70 -13.93 -20.48 -20.36
C ARG A 70 -13.90 -21.23 -19.02
N GLY A 71 -15.08 -21.66 -18.56
CA GLY A 71 -15.20 -22.62 -17.46
C GLY A 71 -14.75 -22.10 -16.08
N PRO A 72 -14.78 -22.97 -15.06
CA PRO A 72 -14.51 -22.57 -13.68
C PRO A 72 -12.99 -22.45 -13.46
N HIS A 73 -12.54 -21.25 -13.09
CA HIS A 73 -11.17 -20.95 -12.61
C HIS A 73 -10.07 -20.82 -13.69
N SER A 74 -10.17 -19.83 -14.58
CA SER A 74 -8.97 -19.37 -15.28
C SER A 74 -8.11 -18.56 -14.28
N GLU A 75 -6.98 -19.14 -13.87
CA GLU A 75 -5.96 -18.38 -13.16
C GLU A 75 -5.08 -17.67 -14.19
N CYS A 76 -4.69 -16.43 -13.91
CA CYS A 76 -3.78 -15.74 -14.80
C CYS A 76 -2.37 -16.37 -14.74
N GLY A 77 -1.67 -16.39 -15.88
CA GLY A 77 -0.29 -16.90 -15.97
C GLY A 77 0.78 -15.94 -15.40
N CYS A 78 0.39 -14.92 -14.64
CA CYS A 78 1.34 -14.00 -14.02
C CYS A 78 2.12 -14.71 -12.90
N LEU A 79 3.34 -14.23 -12.64
CA LEU A 79 4.19 -14.82 -11.62
C LEU A 79 3.55 -14.66 -10.24
N LYS A 80 3.49 -15.78 -9.50
CA LYS A 80 2.94 -15.88 -8.14
C LYS A 80 4.05 -16.08 -7.13
N THR A 81 3.88 -15.51 -5.95
CA THR A 81 4.80 -15.67 -4.83
C THR A 81 4.35 -16.84 -3.97
N LYS A 82 5.05 -17.99 -4.08
CA LYS A 82 4.76 -19.23 -3.33
C LYS A 82 4.78 -19.04 -1.80
N ARG A 83 5.65 -18.15 -1.31
CA ARG A 83 5.76 -17.77 0.11
C ARG A 83 5.46 -16.29 0.28
N ALA A 84 4.23 -15.91 -0.04
CA ALA A 84 3.74 -14.54 0.15
C ALA A 84 4.00 -14.08 1.60
N LYS A 85 4.57 -12.88 1.74
CA LYS A 85 4.78 -12.22 3.04
C LYS A 85 3.50 -11.51 3.46
N HIS A 86 2.80 -10.93 2.49
CA HIS A 86 1.59 -10.13 2.70
C HIS A 86 0.32 -10.95 2.42
N LYS A 87 0.25 -12.15 3.01
CA LYS A 87 -0.90 -13.07 2.86
C LYS A 87 -2.16 -12.45 3.44
N VAL A 88 -3.24 -12.41 2.66
CA VAL A 88 -4.55 -11.92 3.13
C VAL A 88 -5.41 -13.06 3.69
N PHE A 89 -5.64 -14.10 2.89
CA PHE A 89 -6.45 -15.27 3.25
C PHE A 89 -5.57 -16.52 3.40
N SER A 90 -5.44 -17.36 2.36
CA SER A 90 -4.69 -18.63 2.48
C SER A 90 -3.98 -19.09 1.20
N GLY A 91 -3.89 -18.23 0.18
CA GLY A 91 -3.33 -18.58 -1.13
C GLY A 91 -1.96 -17.96 -1.45
N GLU A 92 -1.48 -18.30 -2.65
CA GLU A 92 -0.45 -17.55 -3.35
C GLU A 92 -1.00 -16.17 -3.75
N THR A 93 -0.16 -15.15 -3.70
CA THR A 93 -0.46 -13.81 -4.21
C THR A 93 0.34 -13.55 -5.47
N LEU A 94 -0.14 -12.64 -6.31
CA LEU A 94 0.61 -12.19 -7.46
C LEU A 94 1.88 -11.48 -7.01
N GLN A 95 2.99 -11.70 -7.72
CA GLN A 95 4.27 -11.10 -7.32
C GLN A 95 4.20 -9.58 -7.32
N TRP A 96 3.53 -8.97 -8.31
CA TRP A 96 3.40 -7.51 -8.37
C TRP A 96 2.63 -6.94 -7.18
N TRP A 97 1.74 -7.73 -6.56
CA TRP A 97 1.05 -7.34 -5.35
C TRP A 97 1.99 -7.32 -4.15
N GLU A 98 2.82 -8.36 -3.99
CA GLU A 98 3.82 -8.40 -2.93
C GLU A 98 4.85 -7.28 -3.09
N ASP A 99 5.27 -7.01 -4.33
CA ASP A 99 6.20 -5.93 -4.65
C ASP A 99 5.59 -4.56 -4.33
N PHE A 100 4.32 -4.34 -4.66
CA PHE A 100 3.59 -3.14 -4.28
C PHE A 100 3.55 -2.96 -2.76
N MET A 101 3.09 -3.98 -2.02
CA MET A 101 3.00 -3.92 -0.56
C MET A 101 4.35 -3.61 0.08
N GLU A 102 5.40 -4.34 -0.31
CA GLU A 102 6.75 -4.15 0.24
C GLU A 102 7.30 -2.75 -0.07
N LYS A 103 7.23 -2.30 -1.33
CA LYS A 103 7.73 -0.98 -1.73
C LYS A 103 6.95 0.15 -1.07
N THR A 104 5.63 0.04 -0.98
CA THR A 104 4.79 1.07 -0.33
C THR A 104 5.06 1.15 1.16
N PHE A 105 5.19 0.03 1.88
CA PHE A 105 5.58 0.08 3.29
C PHE A 105 6.95 0.70 3.48
N GLN A 106 7.93 0.35 2.64
CA GLN A 106 9.25 0.99 2.70
C GLN A 106 9.16 2.51 2.49
N ALA A 107 8.40 2.97 1.49
CA ALA A 107 8.21 4.40 1.23
C ALA A 107 7.47 5.12 2.38
N LEU A 108 6.49 4.46 3.01
CA LEU A 108 5.75 5.00 4.14
C LEU A 108 6.62 5.28 5.37
N ARG A 109 7.77 4.59 5.49
CA ARG A 109 8.70 4.85 6.60
C ARG A 109 9.27 6.27 6.55
N ASP A 110 9.49 6.77 5.34
CA ASP A 110 10.04 8.11 5.11
C ASP A 110 8.93 9.14 4.88
N LYS A 111 7.79 8.75 4.31
CA LYS A 111 6.65 9.61 4.01
C LYS A 111 5.33 8.93 4.44
N PRO A 112 5.01 8.92 5.75
CA PRO A 112 3.84 8.25 6.32
C PRO A 112 2.54 9.01 6.04
N CYS A 113 2.15 9.11 4.77
CA CYS A 113 0.94 9.80 4.35
C CYS A 113 0.21 9.05 3.24
N GLY A 114 -1.08 9.35 3.08
CA GLY A 114 -1.91 8.70 2.07
C GLY A 114 -1.44 8.92 0.63
N ALA A 115 -0.84 10.08 0.32
CA ALA A 115 -0.32 10.38 -1.00
C ALA A 115 0.77 9.38 -1.44
N THR A 116 1.61 8.90 -0.52
CA THR A 116 2.63 7.87 -0.79
C THR A 116 2.00 6.57 -1.31
N ILE A 117 0.86 6.18 -0.72
CA ILE A 117 0.12 4.98 -1.12
C ILE A 117 -0.52 5.18 -2.50
N VAL A 118 -1.15 6.33 -2.73
CA VAL A 118 -1.81 6.64 -4.01
C VAL A 118 -0.79 6.63 -5.16
N THR A 119 0.34 7.29 -5.01
CA THR A 119 1.42 7.27 -6.03
C THR A 119 1.90 5.86 -6.30
N SER A 120 2.16 5.06 -5.26
CA SER A 120 2.58 3.67 -5.42
C SER A 120 1.53 2.82 -6.16
N ALA A 121 0.25 3.08 -5.88
CA ALA A 121 -0.85 2.38 -6.52
C ALA A 121 -0.96 2.73 -8.01
N GLU A 122 -0.83 4.01 -8.38
CA GLU A 122 -0.83 4.45 -9.77
C GLU A 122 0.32 3.87 -10.58
N GLU A 123 1.53 3.83 -10.01
CA GLU A 123 2.70 3.20 -10.62
C GLU A 123 2.48 1.69 -10.83
N THR A 124 1.88 1.02 -9.85
CA THR A 124 1.54 -0.40 -9.93
C THR A 124 0.50 -0.65 -11.01
N VAL A 125 -0.55 0.18 -11.13
CA VAL A 125 -1.56 0.07 -12.19
C VAL A 125 -0.91 0.20 -13.57
N LYS A 126 -0.01 1.17 -13.76
CA LYS A 126 0.73 1.35 -15.02
C LYS A 126 1.58 0.12 -15.35
N TYR A 127 2.32 -0.38 -14.36
CA TYR A 127 3.15 -1.58 -14.50
C TYR A 127 2.32 -2.82 -14.88
N VAL A 128 1.25 -3.11 -14.14
CA VAL A 128 0.41 -4.30 -14.37
C VAL A 128 -0.29 -4.25 -15.73
N LYS A 129 -0.75 -3.07 -16.17
CA LYS A 129 -1.30 -2.91 -17.53
C LYS A 129 -0.26 -3.20 -18.61
N GLY A 130 1.00 -2.86 -18.38
CA GLY A 130 2.12 -3.17 -19.27
C GLY A 130 2.45 -4.67 -19.36
N LEU A 131 2.00 -5.50 -18.41
CA LEU A 131 2.18 -6.96 -18.47
C LEU A 131 1.27 -7.65 -19.49
N ASN A 132 0.33 -6.93 -20.10
CA ASN A 132 -0.62 -7.45 -21.11
C ASN A 132 -1.42 -8.68 -20.64
N CYS A 133 -1.65 -8.81 -19.34
CA CYS A 133 -2.50 -9.86 -18.79
C CYS A 133 -3.97 -9.41 -18.76
N ASN A 134 -4.84 -10.03 -19.56
CA ASN A 134 -6.25 -9.63 -19.63
C ASN A 134 -6.96 -9.63 -18.27
N ALA A 135 -6.76 -10.66 -17.45
CA ALA A 135 -7.38 -10.78 -16.14
C ALA A 135 -6.90 -9.68 -15.18
N CYS A 136 -5.59 -9.49 -15.05
CA CYS A 136 -5.02 -8.47 -14.16
C CYS A 136 -5.33 -7.05 -14.67
N SER A 137 -5.16 -6.77 -15.97
CA SER A 137 -5.39 -5.44 -16.54
C SER A 137 -6.83 -4.96 -16.39
N LEU A 138 -7.80 -5.88 -16.47
CA LEU A 138 -9.22 -5.57 -16.28
C LEU A 138 -9.53 -5.16 -14.84
N GLN A 139 -8.97 -5.87 -13.86
CA GLN A 139 -9.33 -5.71 -12.46
C GLN A 139 -8.44 -4.71 -11.71
N VAL A 140 -7.17 -4.57 -12.08
CA VAL A 140 -6.17 -3.82 -11.30
C VAL A 140 -6.55 -2.37 -11.06
N THR A 141 -7.22 -1.72 -12.01
CA THR A 141 -7.59 -0.30 -11.87
C THR A 141 -8.59 -0.07 -10.74
N ASN A 142 -9.64 -0.91 -10.67
CA ASN A 142 -10.66 -0.78 -9.63
C ASN A 142 -10.16 -1.38 -8.31
N GLY A 143 -9.54 -2.56 -8.37
CA GLY A 143 -8.96 -3.21 -7.19
C GLY A 143 -7.96 -2.32 -6.46
N MET A 144 -7.02 -1.69 -7.18
CA MET A 144 -6.04 -0.78 -6.58
C MET A 144 -6.67 0.51 -6.07
N ARG A 145 -7.70 1.05 -6.73
CA ARG A 145 -8.42 2.24 -6.24
C ARG A 145 -9.07 1.96 -4.88
N ASP A 146 -9.83 0.87 -4.78
CA ASP A 146 -10.56 0.53 -3.56
C ASP A 146 -9.59 0.15 -2.44
N PHE A 147 -8.57 -0.64 -2.78
CA PHE A 147 -7.54 -1.04 -1.82
C PHE A 147 -6.71 0.15 -1.33
N SER A 148 -6.27 1.05 -2.22
CA SER A 148 -5.50 2.22 -1.80
C SER A 148 -6.32 3.11 -0.86
N ALA A 149 -7.61 3.31 -1.10
CA ALA A 149 -8.47 4.05 -0.18
C ALA A 149 -8.59 3.37 1.20
N LEU A 150 -8.68 2.04 1.25
CA LEU A 150 -8.62 1.29 2.50
C LEU A 150 -7.26 1.49 3.21
N PHE A 151 -6.17 1.34 2.46
CA PHE A 151 -4.82 1.40 3.01
C PHE A 151 -4.49 2.80 3.53
N VAL A 152 -4.91 3.85 2.82
CA VAL A 152 -4.79 5.25 3.29
C VAL A 152 -5.47 5.43 4.63
N ARG A 153 -6.76 5.04 4.74
CA ARG A 153 -7.49 5.13 6.00
C ARG A 153 -6.80 4.38 7.13
N LYS A 154 -6.28 3.18 6.85
CA LYS A 154 -5.63 2.38 7.88
C LYS A 154 -4.31 2.98 8.35
N VAL A 155 -3.50 3.51 7.43
CA VAL A 155 -2.26 4.24 7.78
C VAL A 155 -2.56 5.50 8.56
N GLU A 156 -3.54 6.30 8.15
CA GLU A 156 -3.93 7.51 8.86
C GLU A 156 -4.48 7.21 10.27
N GLU A 157 -5.23 6.12 10.43
CA GLU A 157 -5.69 5.64 11.72
C GLU A 157 -4.51 5.31 12.64
N GLU A 158 -3.53 4.51 12.19
CA GLU A 158 -2.38 4.14 13.03
C GLU A 158 -1.46 5.34 13.32
N VAL A 159 -1.22 6.18 12.33
CA VAL A 159 -0.39 7.38 12.49
C VAL A 159 -1.04 8.39 13.44
N SER A 160 -2.37 8.43 13.54
CA SER A 160 -3.08 9.32 14.47
C SER A 160 -2.92 8.95 15.94
N LYS A 161 -2.46 7.73 16.24
CA LYS A 161 -2.23 7.20 17.60
C LYS A 161 -0.85 7.57 18.16
N VAL A 162 0.01 8.17 17.34
CA VAL A 162 1.36 8.65 17.71
C VAL A 162 1.28 10.02 18.36
#